data_AF-A0A3C1S2U9-F1
#
_entry.id   AF-A0A3C1S2U9-F1
#
_cell.length_a   1.000
_cell.length_b   1.000
_cell.length_c   1.000
_cell.angle_alpha   90.00
_cell.angle_beta   90.00
_cell.angle_gamma   90.00
#
_symmetry.space_group_name_H-M   'P 1'
#
loop_
_entity.id
_entity.type
_entity.pdbx_description
1 polymer ?
#
loop_
_entity_poly.entity_id
_entity_poly.type
_entity_poly.pdbx_seq_one_letter_code
_entity_poly.pdbx_strand_id
1 'polypeptide(L)'
;GKDENVLFSGCCDASGISDHHFTYMAYNIKKEKFKPQIVKSRVFKNFDFKAFSEYTEKLNWESIISVSNINTKVTILENLIKQALDIFAPFKTFTIRKPGGTPWITDEIKEKMS
;
A
#
# COMPACT_ATOMS: atom_id res chain seq x y z
N GLY A 1 -10.19 -39.73 11.26
CA GLY A 1 -9.77 -39.29 12.61
C GLY A 1 -9.99 -37.80 12.70
N LYS A 2 -10.43 -37.28 13.84
CA LYS A 2 -10.62 -35.84 14.04
C LYS A 2 -9.24 -35.16 14.00
N ASP A 3 -9.10 -34.12 13.19
CA ASP A 3 -7.86 -33.32 13.16
C ASP A 3 -7.60 -32.77 14.57
N GLU A 4 -6.34 -32.86 15.03
CA GLU A 4 -5.93 -32.53 16.40
C GLU A 4 -6.28 -31.08 16.80
N ASN A 5 -6.42 -30.21 15.80
CA ASN A 5 -6.69 -28.80 16.02
C ASN A 5 -8.20 -28.49 16.13
N VAL A 6 -9.09 -29.44 15.85
CA VAL A 6 -10.55 -29.25 15.97
C VAL A 6 -10.96 -29.46 17.43
N LEU A 7 -11.24 -28.36 18.13
CA LEU A 7 -11.70 -28.38 19.52
C LEU A 7 -13.09 -29.02 19.60
N PHE A 8 -14.07 -28.46 18.89
CA PHE A 8 -15.42 -29.01 18.79
C PHE A 8 -16.08 -28.63 17.47
N SER A 9 -17.02 -29.44 17.01
CA SER A 9 -17.83 -29.20 15.82
C SER A 9 -19.23 -29.76 16.03
N GLY A 10 -20.22 -29.24 15.31
CA GLY A 10 -21.60 -29.67 15.44
C GLY A 10 -22.55 -28.94 14.49
N CYS A 11 -23.83 -29.17 14.71
CA CYS A 11 -24.91 -28.44 14.05
C CYS A 11 -25.95 -28.00 15.08
N CYS A 12 -26.64 -26.91 14.80
CA CYS A 12 -27.78 -26.45 15.59
C CYS A 12 -28.91 -25.94 14.69
N ASP A 13 -30.14 -26.06 15.18
CA ASP A 13 -31.33 -25.63 14.44
C ASP A 13 -31.43 -24.10 14.43
N ALA A 14 -31.75 -23.54 13.27
CA ALA A 14 -31.96 -22.12 13.06
C ALA A 14 -33.45 -21.75 13.09
N SER A 15 -34.24 -22.36 13.97
CA SER A 15 -35.70 -22.25 14.00
C SER A 15 -36.16 -20.80 14.03
N GLY A 16 -36.92 -20.39 13.01
CA GLY A 16 -37.47 -19.03 12.86
C GLY A 16 -36.59 -18.05 12.06
N ILE A 17 -35.39 -18.45 11.64
CA ILE A 17 -34.48 -17.63 10.80
C ILE A 17 -34.22 -18.30 9.45
N SER A 18 -34.09 -19.63 9.44
CA SER A 18 -33.83 -20.42 8.22
C SER A 18 -34.43 -21.81 8.36
N ASP A 19 -34.75 -22.44 7.23
CA ASP A 19 -35.08 -23.87 7.10
C ASP A 19 -33.82 -24.75 7.11
N HIS A 20 -32.64 -24.15 7.02
CA HIS A 20 -31.35 -24.83 7.13
C HIS A 20 -30.80 -24.87 8.57
N HIS A 21 -30.01 -25.90 8.87
CA HIS A 21 -29.27 -26.00 10.14
C HIS A 21 -27.96 -25.20 10.05
N PHE A 22 -27.57 -24.55 11.15
CA PHE A 22 -26.24 -23.95 11.26
C PHE A 22 -25.22 -25.03 11.56
N THR A 23 -24.15 -25.09 10.77
CA THR A 23 -22.98 -25.91 11.08
C THR A 23 -21.90 -25.04 11.70
N TYR A 24 -21.25 -25.53 12.75
CA TYR A 24 -20.20 -24.79 13.45
C TYR A 24 -19.01 -25.67 13.79
N MET A 25 -17.86 -25.02 13.90
CA MET A 25 -16.61 -25.65 14.31
C MET A 25 -15.73 -24.62 15.03
N ALA A 26 -15.21 -25.01 16.18
CA ALA A 26 -14.14 -24.31 16.86
C ALA A 26 -12.81 -25.01 16.58
N TYR A 27 -11.86 -24.22 16.10
CA TYR A 27 -10.55 -24.70 15.68
C TYR A 27 -9.46 -23.92 16.42
N ASN A 28 -8.45 -24.64 16.89
CA ASN A 28 -7.31 -24.08 17.60
C ASN A 28 -6.25 -23.57 16.61
N ILE A 29 -6.57 -22.52 15.85
CA ILE A 29 -5.60 -21.83 14.98
C ILE A 29 -5.06 -20.59 15.70
N LYS A 30 -3.74 -20.54 15.84
CA LYS A 30 -3.04 -19.30 16.18
C LYS A 30 -2.91 -18.45 14.92
N LYS A 31 -3.83 -17.51 14.72
CA LYS A 31 -3.70 -16.51 13.64
C LYS A 31 -2.56 -15.54 13.99
N GLU A 32 -1.53 -15.50 13.14
CA GLU A 32 -0.49 -14.47 13.30
C GLU A 32 -1.11 -13.09 13.11
N LYS A 33 -0.91 -12.22 14.11
CA LYS A 33 -1.39 -10.83 14.04
C LYS A 33 -0.50 -10.08 13.05
N PHE A 34 -1.14 -9.26 12.22
CA PHE A 34 -0.41 -8.36 11.34
C PHE A 34 0.54 -7.48 12.16
N LYS A 35 1.84 -7.56 11.84
CA LYS A 35 2.86 -6.72 12.47
C LYS A 35 2.86 -5.38 11.76
N PRO A 36 2.63 -4.25 12.47
CA PRO A 36 2.66 -2.93 11.85
C PRO A 36 3.98 -2.69 11.11
N GLN A 37 3.89 -2.20 9.89
CA GLN A 37 5.05 -1.92 9.04
C GLN A 37 5.25 -0.41 8.95
N ILE A 38 6.49 0.03 9.17
CA ILE A 38 6.89 1.43 8.95
C ILE A 38 7.32 1.54 7.49
N VAL A 39 6.63 2.38 6.72
CA VAL A 39 6.93 2.64 5.32
C VAL A 39 7.33 4.10 5.16
N LYS A 40 8.38 4.34 4.39
CA LYS A 40 8.82 5.68 3.97
C LYS A 40 8.60 5.80 2.46
N SER A 41 7.73 6.70 2.04
CA SER A 41 7.43 6.92 0.62
C SER A 41 7.21 8.41 0.33
N ARG A 42 7.38 8.81 -0.93
CA ARG A 42 7.02 10.15 -1.40
C ARG A 42 5.50 10.27 -1.47
N VAL A 43 4.96 11.39 -1.01
CA VAL A 43 3.51 11.60 -0.96
C VAL A 43 3.06 12.49 -2.10
N PHE A 44 2.25 11.94 -3.00
CA PHE A 44 1.68 12.63 -4.17
C PHE A 44 0.21 13.02 -4.02
N LYS A 45 -0.39 12.83 -2.83
CA LYS A 45 -1.83 13.00 -2.60
C LYS A 45 -2.37 14.39 -3.00
N ASN A 46 -1.58 15.44 -2.79
CA ASN A 46 -1.92 16.83 -3.14
C ASN A 46 -0.84 17.40 -4.07
N PHE A 47 -0.37 16.62 -5.05
CA PHE A 47 0.69 17.04 -5.94
C PHE A 47 0.18 18.13 -6.90
N ASP A 48 0.68 19.34 -6.76
CA ASP A 48 0.41 20.43 -7.70
C ASP A 48 1.31 20.29 -8.93
N PHE A 49 0.77 19.66 -9.97
CA PHE A 49 1.49 19.43 -11.22
C PHE A 49 1.90 20.73 -11.91
N LYS A 50 1.07 21.78 -11.83
CA LYS A 50 1.34 23.05 -12.49
C LYS A 50 2.52 23.75 -11.81
N ALA A 51 2.47 23.87 -10.49
CA ALA A 51 3.57 24.46 -9.72
C ALA A 51 4.86 23.65 -9.85
N PHE A 52 4.78 22.32 -9.92
CA PHE A 52 5.93 21.45 -10.20
C PHE A 52 6.52 21.75 -11.58
N SER A 53 5.71 21.79 -12.64
CA SER A 53 6.18 22.08 -14.01
C SER A 53 6.90 23.43 -14.07
N GLU A 54 6.26 24.49 -13.56
CA GLU A 54 6.83 25.84 -13.53
C GLU A 54 8.14 25.92 -12.73
N TYR A 55 8.26 25.13 -11.65
CA TYR A 55 9.50 25.04 -10.88
C TYR A 55 10.58 24.30 -11.66
N THR A 56 10.24 23.15 -12.26
CA THR A 56 11.21 22.36 -13.03
C THR A 56 11.73 23.08 -14.25
N GLU A 57 10.92 23.88 -14.94
CA GLU A 57 11.36 24.71 -16.07
C GLU A 57 12.42 25.75 -15.67
N LYS A 58 12.39 26.21 -14.41
CA LYS A 58 13.35 27.20 -13.87
C LYS A 58 14.61 26.57 -13.30
N LEU A 59 14.70 25.24 -13.22
CA LEU A 59 15.92 24.57 -12.76
C LEU A 59 17.06 24.77 -13.76
N ASN A 60 18.29 24.83 -13.24
CA ASN A 60 19.48 25.03 -14.05
C ASN A 60 19.89 23.75 -14.78
N TRP A 61 19.16 23.38 -15.83
CA TRP A 61 19.47 22.21 -16.66
C TRP A 61 20.79 22.33 -17.42
N GLU A 62 21.22 23.56 -17.72
CA GLU A 62 22.48 23.85 -18.42
C GLU A 62 23.71 23.35 -17.64
N SER A 63 23.60 23.25 -16.32
CA SER A 63 24.63 22.65 -15.47
C SER A 63 24.99 21.21 -15.85
N ILE A 64 24.08 20.46 -16.48
CA ILE A 64 24.34 19.09 -16.97
C ILE A 64 25.16 19.11 -18.27
N ILE A 65 24.91 20.09 -19.13
CA ILE A 65 25.55 20.20 -20.45
C ILE A 65 27.00 20.65 -20.29
N SER A 66 27.23 21.62 -19.41
CA SER A 66 28.53 22.26 -19.16
C SER A 66 29.60 21.36 -18.52
N VAL A 67 29.21 20.22 -17.93
CA VAL A 67 30.16 19.28 -17.32
C VAL A 67 30.65 18.26 -18.36
N SER A 68 31.91 17.86 -18.32
CA SER A 68 32.46 16.84 -19.24
C SER A 68 32.26 15.40 -18.74
N ASN A 69 32.37 15.19 -17.44
CA ASN A 69 32.28 13.86 -16.83
C ASN A 69 30.84 13.34 -16.75
N ILE A 70 30.60 12.17 -17.34
CA ILE A 70 29.26 11.54 -17.40
C ILE A 70 28.70 11.21 -15.99
N ASN A 71 29.51 10.70 -15.07
CA ASN A 71 29.04 10.37 -13.72
C ASN A 71 28.59 11.64 -12.97
N THR A 72 29.32 12.74 -13.17
CA THR A 72 28.95 14.04 -12.61
C THR A 72 27.65 14.55 -13.24
N LYS A 73 27.43 14.38 -14.55
CA LYS A 73 26.14 14.71 -15.20
C LYS A 73 24.97 13.98 -14.56
N VAL A 74 25.12 12.67 -14.35
CA VAL A 74 24.08 11.84 -13.71
C VAL A 74 23.80 12.34 -12.29
N THR A 75 24.85 12.62 -11.53
CA THR A 75 24.72 13.17 -10.16
C THR A 75 23.96 14.50 -10.16
N ILE A 76 24.27 15.42 -11.07
CA ILE A 76 23.59 16.71 -11.19
C ILE A 76 22.12 16.51 -11.53
N LEU A 77 21.82 15.67 -12.54
CA LEU A 77 20.46 15.34 -12.94
C LEU A 77 19.65 14.79 -11.76
N GLU A 78 20.20 13.80 -11.05
CA GLU A 78 19.56 13.22 -9.88
C GLU A 78 19.27 14.28 -8.80
N ASN A 79 20.22 15.19 -8.55
CA ASN A 79 20.07 16.22 -7.53
C ASN A 79 18.99 17.25 -7.90
N LEU A 80 18.92 17.67 -9.17
CA LEU A 80 17.87 18.57 -9.65
C LEU A 80 16.48 17.93 -9.52
N ILE A 81 16.36 16.65 -9.90
CA ILE A 81 15.09 15.91 -9.75
C ILE A 81 14.73 15.72 -8.27
N LYS A 82 15.69 15.33 -7.43
CA LYS A 82 15.48 15.18 -5.98
C LYS A 82 15.03 16.50 -5.35
N GLN A 83 15.65 17.62 -5.72
CA GLN A 83 15.28 18.95 -5.24
C GLN A 83 13.82 19.30 -5.55
N ALA A 84 13.38 19.09 -6.80
CA ALA A 84 11.98 19.31 -7.16
C ALA A 84 11.04 18.37 -6.39
N LEU A 85 11.37 17.08 -6.32
CA LEU A 85 10.53 16.11 -5.62
C LEU A 85 10.49 16.34 -4.11
N ASP A 86 11.54 16.85 -3.47
CA ASP A 86 11.53 17.12 -2.04
C ASP A 86 10.61 18.30 -1.67
N ILE A 87 10.38 19.23 -2.59
CA ILE A 87 9.43 20.34 -2.42
C ILE A 87 7.99 19.85 -2.63
N PHE A 88 7.72 19.20 -3.77
CA PHE A 88 6.34 18.90 -4.21
C PHE A 88 5.84 17.50 -3.81
N ALA A 89 6.75 16.55 -3.56
CA ALA A 89 6.44 15.17 -3.18
C ALA A 89 7.40 14.68 -2.06
N PRO A 90 7.39 15.32 -0.89
CA PRO A 90 8.32 15.01 0.19
C PRO A 90 8.12 13.57 0.69
N PHE A 91 9.21 12.98 1.17
CA PHE A 91 9.13 11.71 1.89
C PHE A 91 8.34 11.89 3.18
N LYS A 92 7.33 11.04 3.38
CA LYS A 92 6.66 10.89 4.67
C LYS A 92 6.80 9.46 5.15
N THR A 93 6.97 9.32 6.45
CA THR A 93 6.96 8.04 7.13
C THR A 93 5.56 7.80 7.68
N PHE A 94 4.97 6.66 7.38
CA PHE A 94 3.69 6.25 7.92
C PHE A 94 3.70 4.79 8.33
N THR A 95 2.86 4.45 9.29
CA THR A 95 2.73 3.09 9.80
C THR A 95 1.50 2.45 9.19
N ILE A 96 1.71 1.38 8.43
CA ILE A 96 0.64 0.47 8.02
C ILE A 96 0.29 -0.35 9.26
N ARG A 97 -0.91 -0.15 9.81
CA ARG A 97 -1.38 -0.82 11.05
C ARG A 97 -2.30 -2.00 10.78
N LYS A 98 -2.80 -2.14 9.55
CA LYS A 98 -3.72 -3.18 9.13
C LYS A 98 -3.26 -3.71 7.77
N PRO A 99 -3.46 -5.01 7.48
CA PRO A 99 -3.25 -5.51 6.13
C PRO A 99 -4.13 -4.73 5.15
N GLY A 100 -3.57 -4.38 3.99
CA GLY A 100 -4.29 -3.64 2.95
C GLY A 100 -5.37 -4.53 2.35
N GLY A 101 -6.62 -4.07 2.39
CA GLY A 101 -7.77 -4.78 1.84
C GLY A 101 -8.01 -6.17 2.45
N THR A 102 -9.17 -6.74 2.17
CA THR A 102 -9.38 -8.18 2.31
C THR A 102 -8.72 -8.87 1.12
N PRO A 103 -7.78 -9.82 1.31
CA PRO A 103 -7.02 -10.45 0.23
C PRO A 103 -7.88 -11.06 -0.90
N TRP A 104 -9.13 -11.41 -0.59
CA TRP A 104 -10.09 -11.99 -1.52
C TRP A 104 -10.98 -10.96 -2.25
N ILE A 105 -10.85 -9.66 -1.97
CA ILE A 105 -11.51 -8.62 -2.75
C ILE A 105 -10.50 -8.09 -3.77
N THR A 106 -10.53 -8.71 -4.95
CA THR A 106 -9.80 -8.23 -6.13
C THR A 106 -10.46 -6.96 -6.67
N ASP A 107 -9.75 -6.22 -7.53
CA ASP A 107 -10.32 -5.03 -8.15
C ASP A 107 -11.51 -5.38 -9.07
N GLU A 108 -11.50 -6.56 -9.71
CA GLU A 108 -12.65 -7.10 -10.45
C GLU A 108 -13.89 -7.27 -9.56
N ILE A 109 -13.71 -7.79 -8.33
CA ILE A 109 -14.82 -7.97 -7.39
C ILE A 109 -15.36 -6.60 -6.92
N LYS A 110 -14.50 -5.60 -6.72
CA LYS A 110 -14.95 -4.25 -6.35
C LYS A 110 -15.76 -3.59 -7.47
N GLU A 111 -15.35 -3.77 -8.72
CA GLU A 111 -16.04 -3.21 -9.87
C GLU A 111 -17.46 -3.78 -10.00
N LYS A 112 -17.64 -5.09 -9.75
CA LYS A 112 -18.97 -5.74 -9.77
C LYS A 112 -19.87 -5.40 -8.59
N MET A 113 -19.34 -4.82 -7.52
CA MET A 113 -20.13 -4.36 -6.36
C MET A 113 -20.54 -2.88 -6.45
N SER A 114 -20.07 -2.17 -7.47
CA SER A 114 -20.36 -0.75 -7.74
C SER A 114 -21.54 -0.61 -8.70
#